data_AF-A0A1G9N9H2-F1
#
_entry.id   AF-A0A1G9N9H2-F1
#
_cell.length_a   1.000
_cell.length_b   1.000
_cell.length_c   1.000
_cell.angle_alpha   90.00
_cell.angle_beta   90.00
_cell.angle_gamma   90.00
#
_symmetry.space_group_name_H-M   'P 1'
#
loop_
_entity.id
_entity.type
_entity.pdbx_description
1 polymer ?
#
loop_
_entity_poly.entity_id
_entity_poly.type
_entity_poly.pdbx_seq_one_letter_code
_entity_poly.pdbx_strand_id
1 'polypeptide(L)'
;MNSIVSATTNSIAGSGMRVGRRETFLSAAYELLAQAREEYDRGAFDLALESAYRAALRVAGAVNSVSPVIRKRKRLPTSAWERLALTSDSGKDWATSFAAFSALRGRVASGIETDPNPETVRALMELAEDFLGESIPGMGKVPQMA
;
A
#
# COMPACT_ATOMS: atom_id res chain seq x y z
N MET A 1 37.10 -20.72 33.46
CA MET A 1 36.65 -21.05 32.09
C MET A 1 35.84 -19.88 31.56
N ASN A 2 36.40 -19.11 30.62
CA ASN A 2 35.70 -18.02 29.93
C ASN A 2 34.83 -18.61 28.83
N SER A 3 33.51 -18.54 28.98
CA SER A 3 32.57 -18.80 27.88
C SER A 3 32.15 -17.48 27.25
N ILE A 4 32.69 -17.25 26.07
CA ILE A 4 32.30 -16.19 25.13
C ILE A 4 30.90 -16.55 24.62
N VAL A 5 29.87 -15.79 25.00
CA VAL A 5 28.53 -15.91 24.41
C VAL A 5 28.44 -14.95 23.24
N SER A 6 28.42 -15.57 22.05
CA SER A 6 28.39 -14.94 20.74
C SER A 6 27.14 -14.07 20.52
N ALA A 7 27.34 -12.92 19.88
CA ALA A 7 26.32 -11.98 19.46
C ALA A 7 25.54 -12.50 18.24
N THR A 8 24.47 -13.27 18.44
CA THR A 8 23.53 -13.65 17.37
C THR A 8 22.10 -13.80 17.90
N THR A 9 21.45 -12.69 18.26
CA THR A 9 20.00 -12.69 18.58
C THR A 9 19.19 -11.60 17.88
N ASN A 10 19.82 -10.70 17.12
CA ASN A 10 19.10 -9.54 16.56
C ASN A 10 18.37 -9.82 15.23
N SER A 11 18.71 -10.89 14.50
CA SER A 11 18.15 -11.16 13.16
C SER A 11 16.76 -11.79 13.20
N ILE A 12 16.48 -12.63 14.20
CA ILE A 12 15.21 -13.35 14.34
C ILE A 12 14.12 -12.41 14.86
N ALA A 13 14.42 -11.64 15.90
CA ALA A 13 13.53 -10.61 16.44
C ALA A 13 13.18 -9.54 15.39
N GLY A 14 14.18 -9.09 14.61
CA GLY A 14 13.98 -8.11 13.54
C GLY A 14 13.16 -8.62 12.35
N SER A 15 13.05 -9.93 12.15
CA SER A 15 12.23 -10.53 11.09
C SER A 15 10.78 -10.70 11.53
N GLY A 16 10.53 -11.19 12.76
CA GLY A 16 9.18 -11.30 13.33
C GLY A 16 8.47 -9.94 13.47
N MET A 17 9.18 -8.91 13.93
CA MET A 17 8.65 -7.54 14.03
C MET A 17 8.21 -6.96 12.68
N ARG A 18 8.89 -7.33 11.58
CA ARG A 18 8.55 -6.85 10.23
C ARG A 18 7.32 -7.54 9.66
N VAL A 19 7.18 -8.84 9.92
CA VAL A 19 5.98 -9.60 9.56
C VAL A 19 4.77 -8.99 10.26
N GLY A 20 4.84 -8.74 11.57
CA GLY A 20 3.74 -8.07 12.29
C GLY A 20 3.44 -6.65 11.79
N ARG A 21 4.46 -5.88 11.39
CA ARG A 21 4.26 -4.55 10.79
C ARG A 21 3.59 -4.64 9.41
N ARG A 22 3.99 -5.59 8.57
CA ARG A 22 3.36 -5.83 7.26
C ARG A 22 1.90 -6.17 7.45
N GLU A 23 1.59 -7.11 8.34
CA GLU A 23 0.22 -7.54 8.63
C GLU A 23 -0.64 -6.37 9.12
N THR A 24 -0.12 -5.53 10.02
CA THR A 24 -0.84 -4.33 10.50
C THR A 24 -1.20 -3.39 9.35
N PHE A 25 -0.29 -3.18 8.40
CA PHE A 25 -0.59 -2.38 7.21
C PHE A 25 -1.64 -3.02 6.32
N LEU A 26 -1.58 -4.33 6.10
CA LEU A 26 -2.56 -5.04 5.27
C LEU A 26 -3.95 -5.07 5.92
N SER A 27 -4.05 -5.31 7.23
CA SER A 27 -5.32 -5.23 7.97
C SER A 27 -5.96 -3.85 7.83
N ALA A 28 -5.18 -2.78 8.01
CA ALA A 28 -5.68 -1.42 7.82
C ALA A 28 -6.10 -1.14 6.36
N ALA A 29 -5.45 -1.74 5.37
CA ALA A 29 -5.85 -1.61 3.97
C ALA A 29 -7.21 -2.25 3.70
N TYR A 30 -7.47 -3.44 4.28
CA TYR A 30 -8.77 -4.10 4.19
C TYR A 30 -9.90 -3.27 4.80
N GLU A 31 -9.69 -2.74 6.01
CA GLU A 31 -10.68 -1.88 6.69
C GLU A 31 -11.00 -0.63 5.86
N LEU A 32 -9.98 0.01 5.29
CA LEU A 32 -10.15 1.19 4.45
C LEU A 32 -10.86 0.90 3.12
N LEU A 33 -10.64 -0.27 2.50
CA LEU A 33 -11.36 -0.66 1.29
C LEU A 33 -12.83 -0.98 1.58
N ALA A 34 -13.12 -1.67 2.69
CA ALA A 34 -14.48 -1.88 3.14
C ALA A 34 -15.20 -0.55 3.39
N GLN A 35 -14.53 0.39 4.08
CA GLN A 35 -15.04 1.72 4.29
C GLN A 35 -15.27 2.49 2.97
N ALA A 36 -14.32 2.42 2.03
CA ALA A 36 -14.46 3.06 0.72
C ALA A 36 -15.68 2.53 -0.04
N ARG A 37 -15.95 1.22 0.06
CA ARG A 37 -17.14 0.60 -0.54
C ARG A 37 -18.43 1.12 0.07
N GLU A 38 -18.50 1.18 1.40
CA GLU A 38 -19.65 1.75 2.09
C GLU A 38 -19.85 3.23 1.75
N GLU A 39 -18.78 4.02 1.63
CA GLU A 39 -18.84 5.43 1.20
C GLU A 39 -19.37 5.56 -0.23
N TYR A 40 -18.89 4.71 -1.13
CA TYR A 40 -19.32 4.68 -2.52
C TYR A 40 -20.80 4.34 -2.66
N ASP A 41 -21.27 3.30 -1.99
CA ASP A 41 -22.66 2.84 -2.04
C ASP A 41 -23.64 3.90 -1.47
N ARG A 42 -23.15 4.81 -0.61
CA ARG A 42 -23.87 5.95 -0.05
C ARG A 42 -23.82 7.21 -0.93
N GLY A 43 -23.08 7.19 -2.04
CA GLY A 43 -22.84 8.35 -2.90
C GLY A 43 -21.83 9.36 -2.33
N ALA A 44 -21.07 9.01 -1.28
CA ALA A 44 -20.04 9.85 -0.69
C ALA A 44 -18.70 9.64 -1.43
N PHE A 45 -18.65 10.06 -2.69
CA PHE A 45 -17.55 9.75 -3.61
C PHE A 45 -16.21 10.42 -3.23
N ASP A 46 -16.25 11.59 -2.60
CA ASP A 46 -15.10 12.28 -2.04
C ASP A 46 -14.45 11.45 -0.91
N LEU A 47 -15.25 10.95 0.02
CA LEU A 47 -14.80 10.11 1.12
C LEU A 47 -14.29 8.76 0.60
N ALA A 48 -15.03 8.12 -0.32
CA ALA A 48 -14.63 6.86 -0.93
C ALA A 48 -13.27 6.96 -1.62
N LEU A 49 -13.02 8.06 -2.34
CA LEU A 49 -11.73 8.35 -2.97
C LEU A 49 -10.61 8.48 -1.92
N GLU A 50 -10.85 9.21 -0.85
CA GLU A 50 -9.90 9.37 0.27
C GLU A 50 -9.56 8.02 0.91
N SER A 51 -10.58 7.20 1.22
CA SER A 51 -10.43 5.89 1.86
C SER A 51 -9.70 4.90 0.96
N ALA A 52 -10.07 4.81 -0.32
CA ALA A 52 -9.40 3.94 -1.30
C ALA A 52 -7.93 4.33 -1.50
N TYR A 53 -7.63 5.63 -1.62
CA TYR A 53 -6.25 6.11 -1.76
C TYR A 53 -5.41 5.82 -0.51
N ARG A 54 -6.00 5.99 0.69
CA ARG A 54 -5.34 5.63 1.96
C ARG A 54 -5.10 4.13 2.05
N ALA A 55 -6.03 3.30 1.59
CA ALA A 55 -5.84 1.85 1.54
C ALA A 55 -4.62 1.49 0.70
N ALA A 56 -4.51 2.04 -0.50
CA ALA A 56 -3.36 1.82 -1.38
C ALA A 56 -2.03 2.25 -0.72
N LEU A 57 -2.02 3.37 0.02
CA LEU A 57 -0.84 3.81 0.79
C LEU A 57 -0.47 2.81 1.90
N ARG A 58 -1.45 2.17 2.54
CA ARG A 58 -1.20 1.11 3.52
C ARG A 58 -0.58 -0.12 2.86
N VAL A 59 -1.09 -0.55 1.71
CA VAL A 59 -0.49 -1.64 0.93
C VAL A 59 0.96 -1.31 0.55
N ALA A 60 1.22 -0.10 0.05
CA ALA A 60 2.59 0.34 -0.24
C ALA A 60 3.48 0.35 1.01
N GLY A 61 2.94 0.75 2.17
CA GLY A 61 3.60 0.64 3.47
C GLY A 61 3.98 -0.80 3.82
N ALA A 62 3.07 -1.75 3.60
CA ALA A 62 3.30 -3.17 3.81
C ALA A 62 4.48 -3.66 2.95
N VAL A 63 4.45 -3.41 1.64
CA VAL A 63 5.50 -3.80 0.69
C VAL A 63 6.85 -3.17 1.06
N ASN A 64 6.86 -1.86 1.32
CA ASN A 64 8.07 -1.13 1.70
C ASN A 64 8.67 -1.63 3.03
N SER A 65 7.84 -2.05 3.99
CA SER A 65 8.30 -2.49 5.32
C SER A 65 9.12 -3.77 5.32
N VAL A 66 8.90 -4.63 4.32
CA VAL A 66 9.62 -5.90 4.15
C VAL A 66 10.67 -5.86 3.05
N SER A 67 10.73 -4.78 2.26
CA SER A 67 11.66 -4.67 1.13
C SER A 67 13.14 -4.64 1.57
N PRO A 68 13.97 -5.59 1.11
CA PRO A 68 15.41 -5.56 1.34
C PRO A 68 16.09 -4.35 0.69
N VAL A 69 15.59 -3.86 -0.45
CA VAL A 69 16.14 -2.72 -1.19
C VAL A 69 15.99 -1.44 -0.38
N ILE A 70 14.79 -1.20 0.14
CA ILE A 70 14.50 -0.04 1.00
C ILE A 70 15.36 -0.07 2.25
N ARG A 71 15.49 -1.24 2.89
CA ARG A 71 16.28 -1.40 4.11
C ARG A 71 17.75 -1.07 3.95
N LYS A 72 18.36 -1.41 2.81
CA LYS A 72 19.80 -1.23 2.58
C LYS A 72 20.18 0.20 2.20
N ARG A 73 19.21 1.05 1.84
CA ARG A 73 19.49 2.38 1.31
C ARG A 73 19.70 3.41 2.42
N LYS A 74 20.78 4.19 2.33
CA LYS A 74 21.10 5.26 3.31
C LYS A 74 20.19 6.50 3.19
N ARG A 75 19.69 6.79 1.99
CA ARG A 75 18.77 7.91 1.72
C ARG A 75 17.55 7.37 0.99
N LEU A 76 16.38 7.64 1.53
CA LEU A 76 15.11 7.23 0.96
C LEU A 76 14.31 8.47 0.54
N PRO A 77 13.54 8.38 -0.56
CA PRO A 77 12.56 9.40 -0.88
C PRO A 77 11.53 9.55 0.24
N THR A 78 10.81 10.67 0.32
CA THR A 78 9.77 10.88 1.33
C THR A 78 8.45 10.26 0.91
N SER A 79 8.16 10.24 -0.40
CA SER A 79 6.92 9.68 -0.94
C SER A 79 6.88 8.15 -0.81
N ALA A 80 5.74 7.61 -0.40
CA ALA A 80 5.50 6.18 -0.33
C ALA A 80 5.58 5.51 -1.73
N TRP A 81 5.13 6.22 -2.77
CA TRP A 81 5.18 5.76 -4.16
C TRP A 81 6.60 5.72 -4.71
N GLU A 82 7.39 6.76 -4.43
CA GLU A 82 8.80 6.77 -4.84
C GLU A 82 9.61 5.69 -4.13
N ARG A 83 9.24 5.32 -2.89
CA ARG A 83 9.81 4.15 -2.22
C ARG A 83 9.35 2.86 -2.89
N LEU A 84 8.05 2.72 -3.16
CA LEU A 84 7.49 1.53 -3.78
C LEU A 84 8.16 1.23 -5.14
N ALA A 85 8.40 2.26 -5.95
CA ALA A 85 9.07 2.16 -7.24
C ALA A 85 10.51 1.63 -7.18
N LEU A 86 11.16 1.63 -6.01
CA LEU A 86 12.49 1.07 -5.82
C LEU A 86 12.45 -0.42 -5.46
N THR A 87 11.29 -0.97 -5.15
CA THR A 87 11.19 -2.33 -4.60
C THR A 87 11.29 -3.41 -5.68
N SER A 88 10.67 -3.18 -6.85
CA SER A 88 10.58 -4.10 -7.99
C SER A 88 9.96 -3.38 -9.20
N ASP A 89 9.96 -4.03 -10.37
CA ASP A 89 9.28 -3.52 -11.56
C ASP A 89 7.76 -3.41 -11.35
N SER A 90 7.12 -4.45 -10.77
CA SER A 90 5.70 -4.36 -10.37
C SER A 90 5.46 -3.19 -9.40
N GLY A 91 6.33 -3.00 -8.41
CA GLY A 91 6.24 -1.85 -7.49
C GLY A 91 6.32 -0.50 -8.20
N LYS A 92 7.10 -0.41 -9.29
CA LYS A 92 7.17 0.80 -10.13
C LYS A 92 5.88 1.00 -10.91
N ASP A 93 5.30 -0.05 -11.48
CA ASP A 93 4.03 0.03 -12.21
C ASP A 93 2.90 0.49 -11.28
N TRP A 94 2.79 -0.10 -10.08
CA TRP A 94 1.83 0.33 -9.06
C TRP A 94 2.04 1.79 -8.65
N ALA A 95 3.29 2.20 -8.40
CA ALA A 95 3.59 3.58 -8.05
C ALA A 95 3.16 4.57 -9.15
N THR A 96 3.37 4.22 -10.43
CA THR A 96 2.93 5.03 -11.56
C THR A 96 1.40 5.12 -11.64
N SER A 97 0.70 4.00 -11.49
CA SER A 97 -0.78 3.97 -11.51
C SER A 97 -1.39 4.83 -10.41
N PHE A 98 -0.92 4.72 -9.16
CA PHE A 98 -1.45 5.53 -8.05
C PHE A 98 -1.02 7.00 -8.09
N ALA A 99 0.16 7.31 -8.66
CA ALA A 99 0.61 8.70 -8.81
C ALA A 99 -0.39 9.53 -9.65
N ALA A 100 -1.04 8.92 -10.64
CA ALA A 100 -2.06 9.59 -11.48
C ALA A 100 -3.24 10.15 -10.66
N PHE A 101 -3.58 9.54 -9.52
CA PHE A 101 -4.68 9.96 -8.66
C PHE A 101 -4.27 11.04 -7.63
N SER A 102 -2.97 11.32 -7.49
CA SER A 102 -2.46 12.24 -6.45
C SER A 102 -3.03 13.65 -6.57
N ALA A 103 -3.17 14.16 -7.81
CA ALA A 103 -3.70 15.49 -8.07
C ALA A 103 -5.20 15.58 -7.71
N LEU A 104 -5.99 14.58 -8.12
CA LEU A 104 -7.42 14.50 -7.79
C LEU A 104 -7.62 14.38 -6.28
N ARG A 105 -6.89 13.48 -5.63
CA ARG A 105 -6.92 13.33 -4.16
C ARG A 105 -6.54 14.63 -3.46
N GLY A 106 -5.57 15.38 -3.97
CA GLY A 106 -5.18 16.69 -3.43
C GLY A 106 -6.33 17.70 -3.46
N ARG A 107 -7.09 17.75 -4.57
CA ARG A 107 -8.26 18.63 -4.72
C ARG A 107 -9.41 18.22 -3.81
N VAL A 108 -9.65 16.91 -3.68
CA VAL A 108 -10.65 16.36 -2.75
C VAL A 108 -10.31 16.71 -1.31
N ALA A 109 -9.06 16.46 -0.90
CA ALA A 109 -8.60 16.77 0.46
C ALA A 109 -8.68 18.26 0.82
N SER A 110 -8.56 19.16 -0.16
CA SER A 110 -8.71 20.61 0.03
C SER A 110 -10.14 21.12 -0.12
N GLY A 111 -11.12 20.24 -0.40
CA GLY A 111 -12.51 20.61 -0.66
C GLY A 111 -12.73 21.39 -1.96
N ILE A 112 -11.77 21.35 -2.89
CA ILE A 112 -11.89 21.97 -4.22
C ILE A 112 -12.71 21.08 -5.15
N GLU A 113 -12.53 19.77 -5.02
CA GLU A 113 -13.34 18.76 -5.68
C GLU A 113 -14.20 18.07 -4.61
N THR A 114 -15.51 18.29 -4.62
CA THR A 114 -16.42 17.75 -3.60
C THR A 114 -17.28 16.61 -4.13
N ASP A 115 -17.31 16.41 -5.45
CA ASP A 115 -18.11 15.36 -6.09
C ASP A 115 -17.29 14.73 -7.24
N PRO A 116 -16.22 14.00 -6.91
CA PRO A 116 -15.38 13.37 -7.93
C PRO A 116 -16.19 12.34 -8.72
N ASN A 117 -15.88 12.23 -10.02
CA ASN A 117 -16.56 11.29 -10.91
C ASN A 117 -16.61 9.86 -10.33
N PRO A 118 -17.81 9.27 -10.16
CA PRO A 118 -17.98 7.94 -9.57
C PRO A 118 -17.20 6.83 -10.29
N GLU A 119 -17.05 6.91 -11.61
CA GLU A 119 -16.28 5.92 -12.37
C GLU A 119 -14.79 6.00 -12.05
N THR A 120 -14.26 7.21 -11.81
CA THR A 120 -12.87 7.41 -11.39
C THR A 120 -12.64 6.89 -9.97
N VAL A 121 -13.60 7.10 -9.07
CA VAL A 121 -13.53 6.57 -7.69
C VAL A 121 -13.56 5.05 -7.70
N ARG A 122 -14.48 4.45 -8.48
CA ARG A 122 -14.57 2.99 -8.64
C ARG A 122 -13.27 2.42 -9.21
N ALA A 123 -12.70 3.04 -10.25
CA ALA A 123 -11.43 2.60 -10.81
C ALA A 123 -10.27 2.66 -9.80
N LEU A 124 -10.24 3.66 -8.91
CA LEU A 124 -9.24 3.73 -7.84
C LEU A 124 -9.44 2.61 -6.80
N MET A 125 -10.68 2.31 -6.44
CA MET A 125 -11.00 1.21 -5.52
C MET A 125 -10.57 -0.14 -6.09
N GLU A 126 -10.93 -0.44 -7.34
CA GLU A 126 -10.53 -1.66 -8.05
C GLU A 126 -8.99 -1.77 -8.14
N LEU A 127 -8.31 -0.67 -8.46
CA LEU A 127 -6.85 -0.63 -8.50
C LEU A 127 -6.21 -0.92 -7.13
N ALA A 128 -6.80 -0.42 -6.05
CA ALA A 128 -6.34 -0.67 -4.68
C ALA A 128 -6.61 -2.10 -4.22
N GLU A 129 -7.74 -2.69 -4.62
CA GLU A 129 -8.06 -4.12 -4.41
C GLU A 129 -7.07 -5.02 -5.13
N ASP A 130 -6.78 -4.76 -6.41
CA ASP A 130 -5.80 -5.52 -7.18
C ASP A 130 -4.41 -5.44 -6.56
N PHE A 131 -3.99 -4.24 -6.13
CA PHE A 131 -2.70 -4.06 -5.48
C PHE A 131 -2.61 -4.80 -4.14
N LEU A 132 -3.70 -4.79 -3.35
CA LEU A 132 -3.79 -5.55 -2.11
C LEU A 132 -3.70 -7.05 -2.38
N GLY A 133 -4.45 -7.56 -3.35
CA GLY A 133 -4.44 -8.97 -3.76
C GLY A 133 -3.05 -9.45 -4.17
N GLU A 134 -2.36 -8.69 -5.03
CA GLU A 134 -0.99 -8.99 -5.44
C GLU A 134 0.01 -8.94 -4.27
N SER A 135 -0.25 -8.07 -3.29
CA SER A 135 0.62 -7.87 -2.13
C SER A 135 0.48 -8.95 -1.05
N ILE A 136 -0.45 -9.91 -1.20
CA ILE A 136 -0.64 -11.03 -0.26
C ILE A 136 0.06 -12.28 -0.80
N PRO A 137 1.03 -12.86 -0.06
CA PRO A 137 1.71 -14.08 -0.47
C PRO A 137 0.70 -15.24 -0.67
N GLY A 138 0.72 -15.87 -1.85
CA GLY A 138 -0.16 -17.01 -2.17
C GLY A 138 -1.39 -16.66 -3.01
N MET A 139 -1.64 -15.38 -3.28
CA MET A 139 -2.70 -14.89 -4.17
C MET A 139 -2.13 -14.16 -5.41
N GLY A 140 -0.94 -14.59 -5.85
CA GLY A 140 -0.38 -14.14 -7.12
C GLY A 140 -1.35 -14.51 -8.25
N LYS A 141 -1.73 -13.52 -9.07
CA LYS A 141 -2.69 -13.63 -10.18
C LYS A 141 -2.67 -15.03 -10.78
N VAL A 142 -3.75 -15.80 -10.58
CA VAL A 142 -4.02 -16.94 -11.45
C VAL A 142 -4.02 -16.37 -12.87
N PRO A 143 -3.18 -16.87 -13.80
CA PRO A 143 -3.19 -16.39 -15.16
C PRO A 143 -4.61 -16.62 -15.68
N GLN A 144 -5.32 -15.54 -16.05
CA GLN A 144 -6.50 -15.67 -16.88
C GLN A 144 -6.03 -16.32 -18.17
N MET A 145 -6.29 -17.62 -18.30
CA MET A 145 -6.12 -18.33 -19.55
C MET A 145 -7.21 -17.83 -20.49
N ALA A 146 -6.80 -17.08 -21.50
CA ALA A 146 -7.56 -16.86 -22.71
C ALA A 146 -7.52 -18.13 -23.57
#